data_AF-A0A7J4F977-F1
#
_entry.id   AF-A0A7J4F977-F1
#
_cell.length_a   1.000
_cell.length_b   1.000
_cell.length_c   1.000
_cell.angle_alpha   90.00
_cell.angle_beta   90.00
_cell.angle_gamma   90.00
#
_symmetry.space_group_name_H-M   'P 1'
#
loop_
_entity.id
_entity.type
_entity.pdbx_description
1 polymer ?
#
loop_
_entity_poly.entity_id
_entity_poly.type
_entity_poly.pdbx_seq_one_letter_code
_entity_poly.pdbx_strand_id
1 'polypeptide(L)'
;MKAAIQSQRHQMIEQEPIVRSRNFREVNLGFTPEMAMEEARRCLLCPVPGCVEGCPVHIKIPDFLRLVAKGDFLGALRVIRGDNALPAITGRVCPQEVQCEGACTHVKAKR
;
A
#
# COMPACT_ATOMS: atom_id res chain seq x y z
N MET A 1 19.99 -16.78 4.83
CA MET A 1 19.90 -16.13 3.51
C MET A 1 19.22 -14.79 3.70
N LYS A 2 19.92 -13.66 3.56
CA LYS A 2 19.29 -12.33 3.66
C LYS A 2 18.44 -12.14 2.42
N ALA A 3 17.11 -12.09 2.57
CA ALA A 3 16.23 -11.71 1.46
C ALA A 3 16.68 -10.34 0.95
N ALA A 4 16.97 -10.23 -0.35
CA ALA A 4 17.37 -8.97 -0.95
C ALA A 4 16.24 -7.93 -0.77
N ILE A 5 16.58 -6.74 -0.30
CA ILE A 5 15.60 -5.66 -0.10
C ILE A 5 15.23 -5.13 -1.49
N GLN A 6 14.05 -5.52 -1.99
CA GLN A 6 13.51 -4.98 -3.24
C GLN A 6 13.08 -3.53 -3.04
N SER A 7 13.86 -2.61 -3.61
CA SER A 7 13.74 -1.18 -3.35
C SER A 7 12.73 -0.47 -4.26
N GLN A 8 12.47 -0.99 -5.46
CA GLN A 8 11.51 -0.42 -6.40
C GLN A 8 10.07 -0.87 -6.13
N ARG A 9 9.13 0.08 -6.24
CA ARG A 9 7.68 -0.19 -6.18
C ARG A 9 7.18 -0.82 -7.46
N HIS A 10 6.19 -1.70 -7.32
CA HIS A 10 5.39 -2.10 -8.46
C HIS A 10 4.65 -0.89 -9.00
N GLN A 11 4.78 -0.67 -10.30
CA GLN A 11 3.98 0.33 -10.99
C GLN A 11 2.54 -0.19 -11.09
N MET A 12 1.59 0.62 -10.68
CA MET A 12 0.18 0.30 -10.87
C MET A 12 -0.19 0.39 -12.34
N ILE A 13 -1.14 -0.44 -12.76
CA ILE A 13 -1.64 -0.42 -14.12
C ILE A 13 -2.51 0.83 -14.28
N GLU A 14 -2.25 1.63 -15.32
CA GLU A 14 -3.01 2.84 -15.61
C GLU A 14 -3.59 2.78 -17.02
N GLN A 15 -4.71 3.46 -17.25
CA GLN A 15 -5.19 3.71 -18.60
C GLN A 15 -4.17 4.53 -19.40
N GLU A 16 -4.03 4.20 -20.69
CA GLU A 16 -3.22 4.95 -21.65
C GLU A 16 -3.60 6.45 -21.69
N PRO A 17 -2.64 7.38 -21.73
CA PRO A 17 -2.89 8.83 -21.70
C PRO A 17 -3.91 9.31 -22.75
N ILE A 18 -3.78 8.81 -23.99
CA ILE A 18 -4.66 9.18 -25.11
C ILE A 18 -6.09 8.67 -24.88
N VAL A 19 -6.26 7.55 -24.16
CA VAL A 19 -7.57 6.99 -23.84
C VAL A 19 -8.19 7.70 -22.64
N ARG A 20 -7.45 7.87 -21.53
CA ARG A 20 -7.95 8.49 -20.28
C ARG A 20 -8.30 9.97 -20.41
N SER A 21 -7.70 10.66 -21.38
CA SER A 21 -8.06 12.06 -21.70
C SER A 21 -9.44 12.23 -22.33
N ARG A 22 -10.10 11.12 -22.70
CA ARG A 22 -11.38 11.14 -23.44
C ARG A 22 -12.54 10.51 -22.66
N ASN A 23 -12.36 10.17 -21.38
CA ASN A 23 -13.40 9.55 -20.57
C ASN A 23 -13.26 9.88 -19.07
N PHE A 24 -14.30 9.57 -18.29
CA PHE A 24 -14.34 9.78 -16.84
C PHE A 24 -14.19 8.47 -16.03
N ARG A 25 -13.66 7.41 -16.65
CA ARG A 25 -13.40 6.14 -15.95
C ARG A 25 -12.12 6.25 -15.12
N GLU A 26 -12.00 5.41 -14.11
CA GLU A 26 -10.86 5.38 -13.20
C GLU A 26 -9.53 5.19 -13.94
N VAL A 27 -8.57 6.09 -13.71
CA VAL A 27 -7.27 6.06 -14.40
C VAL A 27 -6.41 4.90 -13.92
N ASN A 28 -6.29 4.76 -12.60
CA ASN A 28 -5.49 3.70 -11.98
C ASN A 28 -6.35 2.45 -11.80
N LEU A 29 -5.95 1.36 -12.44
CA LEU A 29 -6.69 0.10 -12.45
C LEU A 29 -6.32 -0.82 -11.29
N GLY A 30 -5.45 -0.37 -10.39
CA GLY A 30 -4.98 -1.12 -9.23
C GLY A 30 -3.96 -2.22 -9.58
N PHE A 31 -3.78 -3.13 -8.63
CA PHE A 31 -2.92 -4.29 -8.75
C PHE A 31 -3.70 -5.56 -9.06
N THR A 32 -3.08 -6.49 -9.78
CA THR A 32 -3.51 -7.89 -9.76
C THR A 32 -3.22 -8.49 -8.37
N PRO A 33 -3.86 -9.61 -8.00
CA PRO A 33 -3.56 -10.31 -6.74
C PRO A 33 -2.07 -10.61 -6.57
N GLU A 34 -1.39 -11.04 -7.64
CA GLU A 34 0.03 -11.41 -7.62
C GLU A 34 0.91 -10.18 -7.37
N MET A 35 0.66 -9.08 -8.09
CA MET A 35 1.38 -7.82 -7.89
C MET A 35 1.19 -7.28 -6.47
N ALA A 36 -0.03 -7.38 -5.92
CA ALA A 36 -0.33 -6.95 -4.56
C ALA A 36 0.44 -7.79 -3.52
N MET A 37 0.50 -9.11 -3.72
CA MET A 37 1.28 -10.02 -2.88
C MET A 37 2.78 -9.70 -2.93
N GLU A 38 3.32 -9.43 -4.12
CA GLU A 38 4.72 -9.08 -4.33
C GLU A 38 5.09 -7.73 -3.70
N GLU A 39 4.25 -6.71 -3.89
CA GLU A 39 4.44 -5.41 -3.27
C GLU A 39 4.36 -5.50 -1.74
N ALA A 40 3.45 -6.30 -1.19
CA ALA A 40 3.34 -6.50 0.25
C ALA A 40 4.58 -7.17 0.88
N ARG A 41 5.28 -8.05 0.14
CA ARG A 41 6.53 -8.68 0.60
C ARG A 41 7.69 -7.71 0.76
N ARG A 42 7.59 -6.49 0.19
CA ARG A 42 8.60 -5.44 0.38
C ARG A 42 8.54 -4.81 1.77
N CYS A 43 7.44 -5.00 2.51
CA CYS A 43 7.34 -4.52 3.89
C CYS A 43 8.43 -5.16 4.77
N LEU A 44 9.20 -4.33 5.47
CA LEU A 44 10.29 -4.80 6.35
C LEU A 44 9.80 -5.31 7.70
N LEU A 45 8.49 -5.22 7.97
CA LEU A 45 7.89 -5.51 9.28
C LEU A 45 8.64 -4.80 10.41
N CYS A 46 8.81 -3.47 10.25
CA CYS A 46 9.61 -2.65 11.16
C CYS A 46 9.13 -2.80 12.62
N PRO A 47 10.05 -2.97 13.60
CA PRO A 47 9.69 -3.03 15.01
C PRO A 47 8.99 -1.76 15.52
N VAL A 48 9.39 -0.61 14.99
CA VAL A 48 8.75 0.70 15.22
C VAL A 48 8.19 1.19 13.88
N PRO A 49 6.91 0.95 13.59
CA PRO A 49 6.36 1.18 12.26
C PRO A 49 5.93 2.64 12.09
N GLY A 50 6.82 3.49 11.60
CA GLY A 50 6.51 4.90 11.33
C GLY A 50 5.32 5.11 10.39
N CYS A 51 5.01 4.14 9.52
CA CYS A 51 3.81 4.18 8.67
C CYS A 51 2.49 4.16 9.47
N VAL A 52 2.46 3.50 10.64
CA VAL A 52 1.29 3.46 11.53
C VAL A 52 1.12 4.80 12.22
N GLU A 53 2.21 5.41 12.70
CA GLU A 53 2.18 6.77 13.27
C GLU A 53 1.80 7.82 12.23
N GLY A 54 2.27 7.68 10.99
CA GLY A 54 1.94 8.58 9.88
C GLY A 54 0.51 8.44 9.34
N CYS A 55 -0.23 7.39 9.74
CA CYS A 55 -1.64 7.24 9.39
C CYS A 55 -2.51 7.94 10.44
N PRO A 56 -3.40 8.89 10.08
CA PRO A 56 -4.23 9.61 11.05
C PRO A 56 -5.14 8.74 11.92
N VAL A 57 -5.49 7.55 11.44
CA VAL A 57 -6.33 6.57 12.17
C VAL A 57 -5.55 5.34 12.61
N HIS A 58 -4.21 5.38 12.53
CA HIS A 58 -3.31 4.34 13.05
C HIS A 58 -3.62 2.91 12.57
N ILE A 59 -3.97 2.75 11.29
CA ILE A 59 -4.15 1.41 10.69
C ILE A 59 -2.90 0.57 10.96
N LYS A 60 -3.11 -0.69 11.37
CA LYS A 60 -2.05 -1.69 11.58
C LYS A 60 -1.46 -2.18 10.25
N ILE A 61 -0.73 -1.29 9.57
CA ILE A 61 -0.21 -1.50 8.20
C ILE A 61 0.65 -2.76 8.06
N PRO A 62 1.66 -3.02 8.93
CA PRO A 62 2.45 -4.25 8.83
C PRO A 62 1.62 -5.52 8.95
N ASP A 63 0.57 -5.50 9.76
CA ASP A 63 -0.27 -6.67 10.02
C ASP A 63 -1.09 -7.06 8.79
N PHE A 64 -1.76 -6.10 8.14
CA PHE A 64 -2.52 -6.41 6.93
C PHE A 64 -1.59 -6.76 5.77
N LEU A 65 -0.44 -6.09 5.62
CA LEU A 65 0.52 -6.41 4.56
C LEU A 65 1.09 -7.83 4.71
N ARG A 66 1.33 -8.30 5.94
CA ARG A 66 1.74 -9.69 6.19
C ARG A 66 0.69 -10.70 5.73
N LEU A 67 -0.60 -10.36 5.83
CA LEU A 67 -1.71 -11.20 5.36
C LEU A 67 -1.83 -11.15 3.83
N VAL A 68 -1.71 -9.95 3.23
CA VAL A 68 -1.66 -9.77 1.77
C VAL A 68 -0.51 -10.58 1.17
N ALA A 69 0.69 -10.55 1.74
CA ALA A 69 1.85 -11.30 1.25
C ALA A 69 1.63 -12.83 1.23
N LYS A 70 0.69 -13.33 2.04
CA LYS A 70 0.27 -14.74 2.13
C LYS A 70 -0.96 -15.07 1.27
N GLY A 71 -1.56 -14.07 0.61
CA GLY A 71 -2.80 -14.22 -0.16
C GLY A 71 -4.08 -14.21 0.68
N ASP A 72 -4.00 -13.92 1.99
CA ASP A 72 -5.18 -13.79 2.85
C ASP A 72 -5.77 -12.38 2.79
N PHE A 73 -6.43 -12.07 1.66
CA PHE A 73 -7.02 -10.76 1.42
C PHE A 73 -8.19 -10.45 2.36
N LEU A 74 -8.98 -11.46 2.73
CA LEU A 74 -10.10 -11.30 3.67
C LEU A 74 -9.62 -11.05 5.09
N GLY A 75 -8.54 -11.71 5.53
CA GLY A 75 -7.84 -11.39 6.76
C GLY A 75 -7.29 -9.98 6.76
N ALA A 76 -6.60 -9.58 5.68
CA ALA A 76 -6.08 -8.23 5.53
C ALA A 76 -7.19 -7.17 5.64
N LEU A 77 -8.32 -7.38 4.95
CA LEU A 77 -9.46 -6.47 5.00
C LEU A 77 -10.05 -6.36 6.41
N ARG A 78 -10.13 -7.46 7.17
CA ARG A 78 -10.60 -7.45 8.56
C ARG A 78 -9.69 -6.59 9.45
N VAL A 79 -8.37 -6.67 9.27
CA VAL A 79 -7.42 -5.81 9.99
C VAL A 79 -7.67 -4.34 9.65
N ILE A 80 -7.73 -4.00 8.36
CA ILE A 80 -7.94 -2.60 7.92
C ILE A 80 -9.25 -2.04 8.46
N ARG A 81 -10.34 -2.82 8.39
CA ARG A 81 -11.67 -2.42 8.86
C ARG A 81 -11.77 -2.25 10.37
N GLY A 82 -10.80 -2.74 11.14
CA GLY A 82 -10.73 -2.49 12.58
C GLY A 82 -10.54 -1.00 12.90
N ASP A 83 -9.80 -0.28 12.06
CA ASP A 83 -9.42 1.11 12.28
C ASP A 83 -10.03 2.07 11.22
N ASN A 84 -10.43 1.57 10.05
CA ASN A 84 -10.90 2.38 8.93
C ASN A 84 -12.16 1.83 8.26
N ALA A 85 -13.25 2.59 8.32
CA ALA A 85 -14.54 2.23 7.74
C ALA A 85 -14.58 2.33 6.19
N LEU A 86 -13.70 3.11 5.57
CA LEU A 86 -13.76 3.46 4.14
C LEU A 86 -12.45 3.15 3.38
N PRO A 87 -11.91 1.92 3.48
CA PRO A 87 -10.58 1.61 2.95
C PRO A 87 -10.47 1.74 1.43
N ALA A 88 -11.55 1.45 0.70
CA ALA A 88 -11.60 1.59 -0.75
C ALA A 88 -11.53 3.07 -1.20
N ILE A 89 -11.93 4.01 -0.35
CA ILE A 89 -11.88 5.45 -0.60
C ILE A 89 -10.53 5.98 -0.16
N THR A 90 -10.13 5.78 1.10
CA THR A 90 -8.87 6.31 1.64
C THR A 90 -7.65 5.77 0.90
N GLY A 91 -7.69 4.51 0.43
CA GLY A 91 -6.63 3.94 -0.41
C GLY A 91 -6.42 4.67 -1.74
N ARG A 92 -7.43 5.40 -2.22
CA ARG A 92 -7.39 6.16 -3.48
C ARG A 92 -7.11 7.64 -3.28
N VAL A 93 -7.63 8.25 -2.22
CA VAL A 93 -7.66 9.73 -2.09
C VAL A 93 -6.78 10.28 -0.97
N CYS A 94 -6.27 9.44 -0.06
CA CYS A 94 -5.34 9.93 0.95
C CYS A 94 -4.08 10.50 0.25
N PRO A 95 -3.50 11.60 0.74
CA PRO A 95 -2.20 12.06 0.29
C PRO A 95 -1.11 11.25 1.00
N GLN A 96 -0.86 10.02 0.54
CA GLN A 96 -0.01 9.06 1.27
C GLN A 96 1.44 9.53 1.39
N GLU A 97 1.92 10.33 0.44
CA GLU A 97 3.26 10.92 0.38
C GLU A 97 3.60 11.84 1.56
N VAL A 98 2.58 12.41 2.22
CA VAL A 98 2.72 13.18 3.46
C VAL A 98 2.14 12.47 4.69
N GLN A 99 1.68 11.22 4.53
CA GLN A 99 1.12 10.38 5.58
C GLN A 99 1.92 9.08 5.73
N CYS A 100 1.26 7.92 5.66
CA CYS A 100 1.84 6.62 5.95
C CYS A 100 3.03 6.25 5.04
N GLU A 101 3.00 6.60 3.75
CA GLU A 101 4.12 6.34 2.84
C GLU A 101 5.28 7.31 3.08
N GLY A 102 4.98 8.60 3.32
CA GLY A 102 5.99 9.59 3.70
C GLY A 102 6.73 9.24 5.00
N ALA A 103 6.05 8.54 5.92
CA ALA A 103 6.62 8.08 7.17
C ALA A 103 7.31 6.69 7.08
N CYS A 104 7.23 6.00 5.94
CA CYS A 104 7.78 4.66 5.75
C CYS A 104 9.32 4.65 5.77
N THR A 105 9.92 3.63 6.39
CA THR A 105 11.38 3.45 6.44
C THR A 105 12.04 3.40 5.06
N HIS A 106 11.37 2.84 4.05
CA HIS A 106 11.85 2.84 2.66
C HIS A 106 12.07 4.24 2.08
N VAL A 107 11.30 5.23 2.55
CA VAL A 107 11.38 6.63 2.11
C VAL A 107 12.30 7.44 3.04
N LYS A 108 12.17 7.28 4.36
CA LYS A 108 13.05 7.96 5.34
C LYS A 108 14.53 7.63 5.16
N ALA A 109 14.89 6.42 4.72
CA ALA A 109 16.28 6.04 4.48
C ALA A 109 16.94 6.72 3.26
N LYS A 110 16.19 7.52 2.49
CA LYS A 110 16.68 8.26 1.31
C LYS A 110 16.76 9.78 1.52
N ARG A 111 16.48 10.28 2.73
CA ARG A 111 16.72 11.67 3.14
C ARG A 111 17.97 11.72 4.00
#